data_AF-A0A3C1QZA7-F1
#
_entry.id   AF-A0A3C1QZA7-F1
#
_cell.length_a   1.000
_cell.length_b   1.000
_cell.length_c   1.000
_cell.angle_alpha   90.00
_cell.angle_beta   90.00
_cell.angle_gamma   90.00
#
_symmetry.space_group_name_H-M   'P 1'
#
loop_
_entity.id
_entity.type
_entity.pdbx_description
1 polymer ?
#
loop_
_entity_poly.entity_id
_entity_poly.type
_entity_poly.pdbx_seq_one_letter_code
_entity_poly.pdbx_strand_id
1 'polypeptide(L)'
;MQAELRKVLEESAKIAEGMKDEFVSTEHLLLALTRIDGLAKKGLELCAIREKDLLQAIRSVRGSNRVTDQNPESKFQALEKFGIDLVERARAGKLDPVIGR
;
A
#
# COMPACT_ATOMS: atom_id res chain seq x y z
N MET A 1 -15.44 -1.12 -19.76
CA MET A 1 -14.61 -1.55 -18.62
C MET A 1 -14.57 -3.08 -18.63
N GLN A 2 -13.39 -3.70 -18.71
CA GLN A 2 -13.25 -5.17 -18.78
C GLN A 2 -13.90 -5.83 -17.55
N ALA A 3 -14.58 -6.96 -17.72
CA ALA A 3 -15.35 -7.62 -16.66
C ALA A 3 -14.50 -8.05 -15.45
N GLU A 4 -13.23 -8.41 -15.68
CA GLU A 4 -12.26 -8.76 -14.63
C GLU A 4 -11.95 -7.55 -13.73
N LEU A 5 -11.60 -6.41 -14.31
CA LEU A 5 -11.32 -5.18 -13.56
C LEU A 5 -12.50 -4.77 -12.68
N ARG A 6 -13.72 -4.88 -13.19
CA ARG A 6 -14.93 -4.58 -12.41
C ARG A 6 -15.05 -5.48 -11.18
N LYS A 7 -14.82 -6.79 -11.33
CA LYS A 7 -14.84 -7.75 -10.20
C LYS A 7 -13.77 -7.42 -9.16
N VAL A 8 -12.57 -7.04 -9.60
CA VAL A 8 -11.48 -6.65 -8.70
C VAL A 8 -11.86 -5.40 -7.89
N LEU A 9 -12.43 -4.38 -8.55
CA LEU A 9 -12.87 -3.17 -7.87
C LEU A 9 -13.99 -3.47 -6.85
N GLU A 10 -14.98 -4.27 -7.23
CA GLU A 10 -16.07 -4.69 -6.33
C GLU A 10 -15.54 -5.49 -5.13
N GLU A 11 -14.58 -6.40 -5.35
CA GLU A 11 -13.98 -7.20 -4.28
C GLU A 11 -13.10 -6.34 -3.35
N SER A 12 -12.37 -5.36 -3.89
CA SER A 12 -11.57 -4.43 -3.08
C SER A 12 -12.43 -3.60 -2.13
N ALA A 13 -13.64 -3.22 -2.56
CA ALA A 13 -14.60 -2.52 -1.71
C ALA A 13 -15.11 -3.40 -0.55
N LYS A 14 -15.41 -4.68 -0.83
CA LYS A 14 -15.81 -5.64 0.22
C LYS A 14 -14.70 -5.91 1.21
N ILE A 15 -13.45 -5.97 0.74
CA ILE A 15 -12.28 -6.13 1.62
C ILE A 15 -12.15 -4.93 2.55
N ALA A 16 -12.25 -3.70 2.02
CA ALA A 16 -12.21 -2.48 2.82
C ALA A 16 -13.31 -2.48 3.90
N GLU A 17 -14.55 -2.83 3.52
CA GLU A 17 -15.67 -2.95 4.46
C GLU A 17 -15.40 -4.00 5.55
N GLY A 18 -14.88 -5.17 5.17
CA GLY A 18 -14.51 -6.23 6.12
C GLY A 18 -13.38 -5.84 7.07
N MET A 19 -12.48 -4.95 6.64
CA MET A 19 -11.42 -4.36 7.46
C MET A 19 -11.88 -3.12 8.24
N LYS A 20 -13.15 -2.71 8.08
CA LYS A 20 -13.80 -1.55 8.70
C LYS A 20 -13.15 -0.22 8.28
N ASP A 21 -12.72 -0.16 7.03
CA ASP A 21 -12.12 1.02 6.44
C ASP A 21 -13.16 1.89 5.74
N GLU A 22 -12.94 3.20 5.81
CA GLU A 22 -13.86 4.19 5.23
C GLU A 22 -13.55 4.43 3.74
N PHE A 23 -12.33 4.11 3.29
CA PHE A 23 -11.92 4.22 1.89
C PHE A 23 -11.19 2.97 1.39
N VAL A 24 -11.26 2.75 0.08
CA VAL A 24 -10.48 1.72 -0.60
C VAL A 24 -9.06 2.24 -0.85
N SER A 25 -8.08 1.72 -0.10
CA SER A 25 -6.65 1.92 -0.36
C SER A 25 -6.07 0.88 -1.34
N THR A 26 -4.83 1.10 -1.75
CA THR A 26 -4.06 0.22 -2.66
C THR A 26 -3.89 -1.20 -2.11
N GLU A 27 -3.80 -1.37 -0.79
CA GLU A 27 -3.67 -2.68 -0.16
C GLU A 27 -4.92 -3.55 -0.32
N HIS A 28 -6.12 -2.96 -0.32
CA HIS A 28 -7.37 -3.68 -0.61
C HIS A 28 -7.43 -4.12 -2.06
N LEU A 29 -6.98 -3.26 -2.98
CA LEU A 29 -6.91 -3.58 -4.40
C LEU A 29 -5.93 -4.74 -4.65
N LEU A 30 -4.75 -4.66 -4.05
CA LEU A 30 -3.73 -5.70 -4.17
C LEU A 30 -4.20 -7.05 -3.59
N LEU A 31 -4.92 -7.03 -2.47
CA LEU A 31 -5.52 -8.24 -1.90
C LEU A 31 -6.63 -8.79 -2.81
N ALA A 32 -7.48 -7.94 -3.40
CA ALA A 32 -8.51 -8.37 -4.35
C ALA A 32 -7.93 -9.06 -5.59
N LEU A 33 -6.77 -8.61 -6.08
CA LEU A 33 -6.06 -9.26 -7.19
C LEU A 33 -5.63 -10.70 -6.90
N THR A 34 -5.46 -11.08 -5.62
CA THR A 34 -5.17 -12.48 -5.25
C THR A 34 -6.41 -13.38 -5.27
N ARG A 35 -7.62 -12.80 -5.24
CA ARG A 35 -8.89 -13.53 -5.16
C ARG A 35 -9.55 -13.76 -6.51
N ILE A 36 -9.44 -12.79 -7.42
CA ILE A 36 -10.08 -12.85 -8.74
C ILE A 36 -9.19 -13.60 -9.73
N ASP A 37 -9.74 -14.63 -10.38
CA ASP A 37 -9.02 -15.35 -11.43
C ASP A 37 -8.74 -14.45 -12.63
N GLY A 38 -7.48 -14.44 -13.07
CA GLY A 38 -7.02 -13.51 -14.09
C GLY A 38 -5.50 -13.56 -14.32
N LEU A 39 -5.01 -12.73 -15.23
CA LEU A 39 -3.56 -12.63 -15.50
C LEU A 39 -2.79 -12.09 -14.30
N ALA A 40 -3.38 -11.16 -13.55
CA ALA A 40 -2.75 -10.57 -12.37
C ALA A 40 -2.52 -11.62 -11.26
N LYS A 41 -3.55 -12.43 -10.95
CA LYS A 41 -3.44 -13.52 -9.97
C LYS A 41 -2.35 -14.53 -10.36
N LYS A 42 -2.33 -14.96 -11.63
CA LYS A 42 -1.28 -15.85 -12.15
C LYS A 42 0.11 -15.24 -12.01
N GLY A 43 0.25 -13.95 -12.29
CA GLY A 43 1.51 -13.22 -12.11
C GLY A 43 1.99 -13.23 -10.65
N LEU A 44 1.08 -12.99 -9.70
CA LEU A 44 1.38 -13.07 -8.27
C LEU A 44 1.78 -14.48 -7.84
N GLU A 45 1.04 -15.50 -8.30
CA GLU A 45 1.34 -16.91 -8.01
C GLU A 45 2.70 -17.36 -8.57
N LEU A 46 3.08 -16.91 -9.76
CA LEU A 46 4.41 -17.15 -10.35
C LEU A 46 5.53 -16.54 -9.50
N CYS A 47 5.27 -15.42 -8.82
CA CYS A 47 6.16 -14.81 -7.85
C CYS A 47 6.07 -15.45 -6.45
N ALA A 48 5.34 -16.57 -6.31
CA ALA A 48 5.05 -17.23 -5.04
C ALA A 48 4.31 -16.34 -4.01
N ILE A 49 3.62 -15.30 -4.47
CA ILE A 49 2.84 -14.40 -3.62
C ILE A 49 1.41 -14.96 -3.49
N ARG A 50 1.02 -15.36 -2.27
CA ARG A 50 -0.34 -15.82 -1.96
C ARG A 50 -1.08 -14.81 -1.11
N GLU A 51 -2.40 -14.90 -1.09
CA GLU A 51 -3.28 -14.03 -0.28
C GLU A 51 -2.81 -13.94 1.19
N LYS A 52 -2.43 -15.09 1.78
CA LYS A 52 -1.99 -15.17 3.18
C LYS A 52 -0.72 -14.36 3.45
N ASP A 53 0.25 -14.42 2.54
CA ASP A 53 1.53 -13.71 2.65
C ASP A 53 1.27 -12.19 2.60
N LEU A 54 0.40 -11.79 1.68
CA LEU A 54 0.00 -10.41 1.48
C LEU A 54 -0.77 -9.86 2.69
N LEU A 55 -1.68 -10.65 3.25
CA LEU A 55 -2.45 -10.28 4.43
C LEU A 55 -1.56 -10.14 5.68
N GLN A 56 -0.53 -10.98 5.82
CA GLN A 56 0.49 -10.83 6.86
C GLN A 56 1.34 -9.56 6.66
N ALA A 57 1.78 -9.31 5.43
CA ALA A 57 2.55 -8.12 5.10
C ALA A 57 1.76 -6.83 5.36
N ILE A 58 0.50 -6.76 4.92
CA ILE A 58 -0.40 -5.62 5.17
C ILE A 58 -0.53 -5.37 6.67
N ARG A 59 -0.79 -6.42 7.48
CA ARG A 59 -0.86 -6.27 8.94
C ARG A 59 0.43 -5.72 9.54
N SER A 60 1.59 -6.13 9.04
CA SER A 60 2.89 -5.64 9.54
C SER A 60 3.17 -4.18 9.17
N VAL A 61 2.73 -3.74 7.98
CA VAL A 61 2.96 -2.39 7.47
C VAL A 61 1.95 -1.41 8.07
N ARG A 62 0.69 -1.83 8.16
CA ARG A 62 -0.47 -1.04 8.61
C ARG A 62 -0.67 -1.03 10.12
N GLY A 63 -0.25 -2.09 10.81
CA GLY A 63 -0.53 -2.27 12.23
C GLY A 63 -2.03 -2.31 12.52
N SER A 64 -2.47 -1.54 13.52
CA SER A 64 -3.88 -1.39 13.92
C SER A 64 -4.58 -0.20 13.26
N ASN A 65 -3.95 0.45 12.29
CA ASN A 65 -4.48 1.68 11.69
C ASN A 65 -5.56 1.35 10.65
N ARG A 66 -6.64 2.15 10.66
CA ARG A 66 -7.71 2.12 9.65
C ARG A 66 -7.48 3.20 8.60
N VAL A 67 -7.96 2.96 7.39
CA VAL A 67 -7.96 3.92 6.29
C VAL A 67 -9.22 4.77 6.44
N THR A 68 -9.07 5.88 7.15
CA THR A 68 -10.13 6.86 7.45
C THR A 68 -9.91 8.18 6.70
N ASP A 69 -8.97 8.22 5.75
CA ASP A 69 -8.58 9.41 5.00
C ASP A 69 -8.37 9.03 3.55
N GLN A 70 -8.55 9.98 2.63
CA GLN A 70 -8.37 9.77 1.19
C GLN A 70 -6.89 9.56 0.81
N ASN A 71 -5.95 10.03 1.64
CA ASN A 71 -4.52 9.87 1.38
C ASN A 71 -3.81 9.09 2.51
N PRO A 72 -4.19 7.82 2.76
CA PRO A 72 -3.67 7.05 3.88
C PRO A 72 -2.18 6.72 3.72
N GLU A 73 -1.69 6.59 2.49
CA GLU A 73 -0.30 6.26 2.14
C GLU A 73 0.71 7.23 2.75
N SER A 74 0.33 8.50 2.91
CA SER A 74 1.16 9.53 3.55
C SER A 74 1.40 9.26 5.04
N LYS A 75 0.55 8.46 5.70
CA LYS A 75 0.69 8.08 7.12
C LYS A 75 1.64 6.89 7.33
N PHE A 76 2.00 6.14 6.28
CA PHE A 76 2.76 4.89 6.42
C PHE A 76 4.25 5.08 6.71
N GLN A 77 4.70 6.30 7.04
CA GLN A 77 6.10 6.60 7.40
C GLN A 77 7.09 6.02 6.37
N ALA A 78 6.71 5.96 5.09
CA ALA A 78 7.55 5.36 4.05
C ALA A 78 8.90 6.09 3.93
N LEU A 79 8.92 7.41 4.16
CA LEU A 79 10.13 8.21 4.24
C LEU A 79 11.01 7.80 5.43
N GLU A 80 10.44 7.56 6.61
CA GLU A 80 11.21 7.14 7.78
C GLU A 80 11.74 5.70 7.64
N LYS A 81 10.98 4.81 6.97
CA LYS A 81 11.38 3.41 6.77
C LYS A 81 12.38 3.19 5.63
N PHE A 82 12.28 3.96 4.54
CA PHE A 82 13.02 3.67 3.31
C PHE A 82 13.75 4.88 2.73
N GLY A 83 13.62 6.06 3.33
CA GLY A 83 14.25 7.30 2.87
C GLY A 83 15.07 7.98 3.94
N ILE A 84 15.66 9.11 3.58
CA ILE A 84 16.33 10.03 4.49
C ILE A 84 15.71 11.39 4.24
N ASP A 85 15.10 11.99 5.25
CA ASP A 85 14.58 13.35 5.15
C ASP A 85 15.75 14.36 5.17
N LEU A 86 16.09 14.89 3.99
CA LEU A 86 17.14 15.90 3.84
C LEU A 86 16.73 17.27 4.37
N VAL A 87 15.43 17.60 4.39
CA VAL A 87 14.90 18.87 4.91
C VAL A 87 15.03 18.89 6.43
N GLU A 88 14.67 17.79 7.09
CA GLU A 88 14.85 17.65 8.53
C GLU A 88 16.33 17.65 8.93
N ARG A 89 17.18 16.96 8.17
CA ARG A 89 18.64 17.02 8.39
C ARG A 89 19.22 18.41 8.18
N ALA A 90 18.74 19.17 7.20
CA ALA A 90 19.15 20.56 6.99
C ALA A 90 18.72 21.44 8.18
N ARG A 91 17.48 21.30 8.68
CA ARG A 91 17.02 22.01 9.89
C ARG A 91 17.84 21.65 11.13
N ALA A 92 18.26 20.39 11.24
CA ALA A 92 19.12 19.92 12.33
C ALA A 92 20.60 20.33 12.17
N GLY A 93 20.97 21.07 11.12
CA GLY A 93 22.35 21.46 10.83
C GLY A 93 23.28 20.29 10.45
N LYS A 94 22.71 19.14 10.08
CA LYS A 94 23.43 17.90 9.73
C LYS A 94 23.63 17.72 8.22
N LEU A 95 23.48 18.80 7.46
CA LEU A 95 23.67 18.82 6.01
C LEU A 95 24.74 19.87 5.68
N ASP A 96 25.81 19.46 4.99
CA ASP A 96 26.84 20.39 4.56
C ASP A 96 26.34 21.27 3.41
N PRO A 97 26.66 22.58 3.42
CA PRO A 97 26.29 23.47 2.35
C PRO A 97 27.05 23.10 1.07
N VAL A 98 26.32 22.78 0.00
CA VAL A 98 26.91 22.59 -1.32
C VAL A 98 27.02 23.97 -1.98
N ILE A 99 28.24 24.47 -2.15
CA ILE A 99 28.49 25.75 -2.84
C ILE A 99 28.75 25.48 -4.32
N GLY A 100 27.91 26.05 -5.18
CA GLY A 100 28.10 26.12 -6.63
C GLY A 100 27.67 24.87 -7.38
N ARG A 101 26.34 24.69 -7.51
CA ARG A 101 25.61 23.97 -8.58
C ARG A 101 24.21 24.56 -8.67
#